data_AF-A0A970UQT8-F1
#
_entry.id   AF-A0A970UQT8-F1
#
_cell.length_a   1.000
_cell.length_b   1.000
_cell.length_c   1.000
_cell.angle_alpha   90.00
_cell.angle_beta   90.00
_cell.angle_gamma   90.00
#
_symmetry.space_group_name_H-M   'P 1'
#
loop_
_entity.id
_entity.type
_entity.pdbx_description
1 polymer ?
#
loop_
_entity_poly.entity_id
_entity_poly.type
_entity_poly.pdbx_seq_one_letter_code
_entity_poly.pdbx_strand_id
1 'polypeptide(L)'
;NAPYKALIITGQNNHNWQSSSPILKQILENSGLFTADIAQSPAQGEDMSDFSPAFADYHLVVLDYNGDEWSAETCTAFEEYVSGGGGVVVYHAADNAFRNWKEYNEMIGLGGWGDRNEADGPYVRWRDGEIVKDSTRGRGGSHGAQHAFRVTTREPEHPIMKGLPEAWLHAQDELYSELRGPAENLTVLATAWADSAKGGTAEHEPVLMTIQYGQGRIFHTVLGHALGDSAHPAMECVGFIVTLQRGAEWAATGEVTQEIPVDFPQFNTESKWPKFRPLTLDELLANLQHYQPGDSRSDLQDLTNHLRAAAADAEQLASVEKQLIRFLKSSGSVDAKNYICKELSLFGTEAALPTLKKLEKSEATQAMARFAIERISDNYSN
;
A
#
# COMPACT_ATOMS: atom_id res chain seq x y z
N ASN A 1 -12.56 19.70 4.27
CA ASN A 1 -12.53 20.07 2.84
C ASN A 1 -13.19 18.97 2.04
N ALA A 2 -13.73 19.29 0.86
CA ALA A 2 -14.23 18.25 -0.04
C ALA A 2 -13.08 17.33 -0.47
N PRO A 3 -13.31 16.01 -0.63
CA PRO A 3 -12.28 15.09 -1.13
C PRO A 3 -11.78 15.49 -2.51
N TYR A 4 -10.51 15.19 -2.81
CA TYR A 4 -9.94 15.31 -4.14
C TYR A 4 -10.58 14.29 -5.09
N LYS A 5 -10.79 14.68 -6.35
CA LYS A 5 -11.32 13.77 -7.38
C LYS A 5 -10.19 13.03 -8.07
N ALA A 6 -10.27 11.70 -8.08
CA ALA A 6 -9.36 10.83 -8.83
C ALA A 6 -10.10 10.12 -9.97
N LEU A 7 -9.40 9.86 -11.09
CA LEU A 7 -9.89 9.06 -12.20
C LEU A 7 -8.96 7.87 -12.43
N ILE A 8 -9.48 6.65 -12.38
CA ILE A 8 -8.74 5.44 -12.72
C ILE A 8 -9.03 5.08 -14.16
N ILE A 9 -7.98 5.08 -14.99
CA ILE A 9 -8.03 4.67 -16.40
C ILE A 9 -7.73 3.18 -16.48
N THR A 10 -8.65 2.40 -17.05
CA THR A 10 -8.58 0.93 -17.11
C THR A 10 -9.33 0.39 -18.34
N GLY A 11 -9.48 -0.94 -18.45
CA GLY A 11 -10.29 -1.63 -19.45
C GLY A 11 -9.52 -2.60 -20.32
N GLN A 12 -8.21 -2.38 -20.47
CA GLN A 12 -7.28 -3.33 -21.08
C GLN A 12 -6.00 -3.39 -20.26
N ASN A 13 -5.59 -4.61 -19.91
CA ASN A 13 -4.36 -4.87 -19.17
C ASN A 13 -3.99 -6.34 -19.33
N ASN A 14 -2.70 -6.65 -19.43
CA ASN A 14 -2.20 -8.02 -19.31
C ASN A 14 -2.32 -8.60 -17.88
N HIS A 15 -2.63 -7.76 -16.89
CA HIS A 15 -2.99 -8.13 -15.53
C HIS A 15 -4.51 -8.16 -15.31
N ASN A 16 -4.93 -8.68 -14.15
CA ASN A 16 -6.34 -8.76 -13.76
C ASN A 16 -6.90 -7.40 -13.32
N TRP A 17 -7.10 -6.50 -14.28
CA TRP A 17 -7.58 -5.14 -14.04
C TRP A 17 -8.98 -5.10 -13.42
N GLN A 18 -9.80 -6.13 -13.69
CA GLN A 18 -11.10 -6.30 -13.06
C GLN A 18 -11.01 -6.43 -11.53
N SER A 19 -9.85 -6.88 -11.02
CA SER A 19 -9.55 -6.88 -9.58
C SER A 19 -8.78 -5.64 -9.15
N SER A 20 -7.71 -5.23 -9.85
CA SER A 20 -6.92 -4.08 -9.40
C SER A 20 -7.68 -2.77 -9.42
N SER A 21 -8.48 -2.47 -10.45
CA SER A 21 -9.12 -1.15 -10.55
C SER A 21 -10.11 -0.88 -9.40
N PRO A 22 -11.00 -1.81 -9.01
CA PRO A 22 -11.83 -1.65 -7.81
C PRO A 22 -11.01 -1.56 -6.51
N ILE A 23 -9.89 -2.31 -6.40
CA ILE A 23 -9.02 -2.27 -5.22
C ILE A 23 -8.30 -0.91 -5.12
N LEU A 24 -7.75 -0.39 -6.22
CA LEU A 24 -7.12 0.93 -6.27
C LEU A 24 -8.12 2.02 -5.88
N LYS A 25 -9.35 1.96 -6.40
CA LYS A 25 -10.45 2.83 -5.97
C LYS A 25 -10.67 2.75 -4.47
N GLN A 26 -10.78 1.53 -3.93
CA GLN A 26 -11.00 1.32 -2.51
C GLN A 26 -9.84 1.84 -1.66
N ILE A 27 -8.58 1.64 -2.07
CA ILE A 27 -7.40 2.17 -1.38
C ILE A 27 -7.44 3.71 -1.33
N LEU A 28 -7.74 4.36 -2.46
CA LEU A 28 -7.84 5.82 -2.51
C LEU A 28 -8.97 6.34 -1.61
N GLU A 29 -10.16 5.74 -1.69
CA GLU A 29 -11.31 6.17 -0.89
C GLU A 29 -11.14 5.89 0.60
N ASN A 30 -10.50 4.78 0.98
CA ASN A 30 -10.20 4.44 2.37
C ASN A 30 -9.23 5.44 3.04
N SER A 31 -8.48 6.24 2.29
CA SER A 31 -7.68 7.34 2.85
C SER A 31 -8.53 8.47 3.41
N GLY A 32 -9.80 8.57 2.98
CA GLY A 32 -10.68 9.71 3.26
C GLY A 32 -10.32 11.00 2.49
N LEU A 33 -9.24 11.00 1.70
CA LEU A 33 -8.78 12.16 0.93
C LEU A 33 -9.37 12.22 -0.47
N PHE A 34 -9.80 11.09 -1.03
CA PHE A 34 -10.24 10.99 -2.42
C PHE A 34 -11.65 10.42 -2.58
N THR A 35 -12.32 10.85 -3.65
CA THR A 35 -13.38 10.09 -4.32
C THR A 35 -12.86 9.69 -5.69
N ALA A 36 -13.04 8.43 -6.09
CA ALA A 36 -12.46 7.93 -7.34
C ALA A 36 -13.54 7.44 -8.33
N ASP A 37 -13.44 7.89 -9.57
CA ASP A 37 -14.22 7.38 -10.70
C ASP A 37 -13.37 6.40 -11.52
N ILE A 38 -14.02 5.46 -12.22
CA ILE A 38 -13.35 4.51 -13.12
C ILE A 38 -13.80 4.83 -14.54
N ALA A 39 -12.86 5.12 -15.42
CA ALA A 39 -13.07 5.19 -16.86
C ALA A 39 -12.51 3.94 -17.51
N GLN A 40 -13.42 3.05 -17.91
CA GLN A 40 -13.10 1.81 -18.60
C GLN A 40 -13.13 2.04 -20.12
N SER A 41 -12.05 1.66 -20.79
CA SER A 41 -11.98 1.66 -22.25
C SER A 41 -12.88 0.57 -22.88
N PRO A 42 -13.14 0.67 -24.19
CA PRO A 42 -13.54 -0.47 -25.01
C PRO A 42 -12.59 -1.66 -24.85
N ALA A 43 -13.10 -2.86 -25.19
CA ALA A 43 -12.31 -4.08 -25.11
C ALA A 43 -11.19 -4.09 -26.18
N GLN A 44 -10.21 -4.97 -25.99
CA GLN A 44 -9.09 -5.08 -26.93
C GLN A 44 -9.55 -5.35 -28.37
N GLY A 45 -9.08 -4.53 -29.31
CA GLY A 45 -9.42 -4.56 -30.73
C GLY A 45 -10.70 -3.81 -31.10
N GLU A 46 -11.42 -3.22 -30.14
CA GLU A 46 -12.59 -2.38 -30.39
C GLU A 46 -12.23 -0.92 -30.71
N ASP A 47 -13.21 -0.15 -31.15
CA ASP A 47 -13.03 1.25 -31.55
C ASP A 47 -12.80 2.16 -30.33
N MET A 48 -11.59 2.72 -30.22
CA MET A 48 -11.16 3.62 -29.14
C MET A 48 -11.54 5.10 -29.37
N SER A 49 -12.15 5.45 -30.51
CA SER A 49 -12.43 6.85 -30.88
C SER A 49 -13.33 7.59 -29.89
N ASP A 50 -14.29 6.88 -29.27
CA ASP A 50 -15.19 7.43 -28.25
C ASP A 50 -14.61 7.41 -26.83
N PHE A 51 -13.44 6.80 -26.62
CA PHE A 51 -12.77 6.79 -25.32
C PHE A 51 -12.07 8.14 -25.07
N SER A 52 -12.84 9.09 -24.52
CA SER A 52 -12.38 10.47 -24.25
C SER A 52 -12.67 10.90 -22.80
N PRO A 53 -11.82 10.49 -21.83
CA PRO A 53 -11.98 10.88 -20.44
C PRO A 53 -11.73 12.38 -20.21
N ALA A 54 -12.57 13.03 -19.41
CA ALA A 54 -12.46 14.46 -19.09
C ALA A 54 -11.39 14.72 -18.00
N PHE A 55 -10.11 14.56 -18.32
CA PHE A 55 -9.00 14.64 -17.35
C PHE A 55 -9.00 15.92 -16.49
N ALA A 56 -9.38 17.06 -17.07
CA ALA A 56 -9.41 18.35 -16.38
C ALA A 56 -10.39 18.41 -15.18
N ASP A 57 -11.34 17.48 -15.07
CA ASP A 57 -12.29 17.40 -13.95
C ASP A 57 -11.70 16.71 -12.70
N TYR A 58 -10.44 16.27 -12.77
CA TYR A 58 -9.79 15.46 -11.75
C TYR A 58 -8.47 16.07 -11.27
N HIS A 59 -8.21 15.91 -9.98
CA HIS A 59 -6.93 16.32 -9.37
C HIS A 59 -5.86 15.25 -9.60
N LEU A 60 -6.28 14.00 -9.81
CA LEU A 60 -5.41 12.86 -9.99
C LEU A 60 -5.94 11.93 -11.08
N VAL A 61 -5.05 11.45 -11.94
CA VAL A 61 -5.29 10.31 -12.84
C VAL A 61 -4.44 9.13 -12.39
N VAL A 62 -5.04 7.95 -12.23
CA VAL A 62 -4.34 6.71 -11.93
C VAL A 62 -4.41 5.81 -13.15
N LEU A 63 -3.26 5.34 -13.61
CA LEU A 63 -3.15 4.48 -14.78
C LEU A 63 -3.11 3.02 -14.33
N ASP A 64 -4.11 2.25 -14.72
CA ASP A 64 -4.20 0.79 -14.58
C ASP A 64 -4.50 0.17 -15.96
N TYR A 65 -3.70 0.56 -16.96
CA TYR A 65 -3.96 0.26 -18.37
C TYR A 65 -2.67 -0.09 -19.11
N ASN A 66 -2.70 -1.20 -19.85
CA ASN A 66 -1.81 -1.46 -20.98
C ASN A 66 -2.58 -2.22 -22.06
N GLY A 67 -2.64 -1.66 -23.26
CA GLY A 67 -3.49 -2.18 -24.32
C GLY A 67 -3.40 -1.34 -25.57
N ASP A 68 -4.50 -1.28 -26.32
CA ASP A 68 -4.61 -0.52 -27.55
C ASP A 68 -4.33 0.97 -27.32
N GLU A 69 -3.69 1.59 -28.31
CA GLU A 69 -3.40 3.03 -28.33
C GLU A 69 -4.69 3.85 -28.22
N TRP A 70 -4.63 4.96 -27.48
CA TRP A 70 -5.73 5.91 -27.42
C TRP A 70 -5.78 6.75 -28.71
N SER A 71 -6.90 7.45 -28.93
CA SER A 71 -7.00 8.42 -30.01
C SER A 71 -5.99 9.56 -29.82
N ALA A 72 -5.55 10.18 -30.92
CA ALA A 72 -4.62 11.30 -30.87
C ALA A 72 -5.16 12.48 -30.04
N GLU A 73 -6.48 12.68 -30.07
CA GLU A 73 -7.20 13.66 -29.27
C GLU A 73 -7.09 13.34 -27.77
N THR A 74 -7.29 12.08 -27.37
CA THR A 74 -7.17 11.65 -25.97
C THR A 74 -5.71 11.72 -25.50
N CYS A 75 -4.74 11.36 -26.35
CA CYS A 75 -3.31 11.54 -26.05
C CYS A 75 -2.97 13.01 -25.79
N THR A 76 -3.39 13.90 -26.68
CA THR A 76 -3.16 15.35 -26.56
C THR A 76 -3.80 15.90 -25.28
N ALA A 77 -5.04 15.52 -24.98
CA ALA A 77 -5.72 15.96 -23.77
C ALA A 77 -5.02 15.49 -22.49
N PHE A 78 -4.46 14.27 -22.49
CA PHE A 78 -3.67 13.75 -21.37
C PHE A 78 -2.34 14.51 -21.22
N GLU A 79 -1.62 14.76 -22.31
CA GLU A 79 -0.39 15.57 -22.30
C GLU A 79 -0.62 16.98 -21.76
N GLU A 80 -1.70 17.66 -22.19
CA GLU A 80 -2.09 18.98 -21.71
C GLU A 80 -2.45 18.96 -20.23
N TYR A 81 -3.18 17.93 -19.78
CA TYR A 81 -3.51 17.74 -18.37
C TYR A 81 -2.25 17.63 -17.50
N VAL A 82 -1.32 16.74 -17.86
CA VAL A 82 -0.10 16.51 -17.07
C VAL A 82 0.80 17.74 -17.14
N SER A 83 1.11 18.23 -18.34
CA SER A 83 1.99 19.40 -18.49
C SER A 83 1.43 20.67 -17.81
N GLY A 84 0.10 20.79 -17.70
CA GLY A 84 -0.60 21.86 -17.00
C GLY A 84 -0.63 21.75 -15.47
N GLY A 85 -0.14 20.65 -14.88
CA GLY A 85 -0.07 20.48 -13.42
C GLY A 85 -0.91 19.33 -12.85
N GLY A 86 -1.56 18.55 -13.71
CA GLY A 86 -2.29 17.34 -13.34
C GLY A 86 -1.39 16.32 -12.63
N GLY A 87 -1.93 15.67 -11.60
CA GLY A 87 -1.25 14.60 -10.87
C GLY A 87 -1.48 13.25 -11.55
N VAL A 88 -0.44 12.41 -11.62
CA VAL A 88 -0.56 11.04 -12.15
C VAL A 88 -0.01 10.02 -11.18
N VAL A 89 -0.67 8.87 -11.06
CA VAL A 89 -0.09 7.64 -10.53
C VAL A 89 0.08 6.63 -11.66
N VAL A 90 1.30 6.17 -11.89
CA VAL A 90 1.62 5.03 -12.76
C VAL A 90 1.69 3.80 -11.87
N TYR A 91 0.77 2.86 -12.07
CA TYR A 91 0.67 1.65 -11.25
C TYR A 91 1.10 0.42 -12.02
N HIS A 92 2.13 -0.26 -11.50
CA HIS A 92 2.59 -1.57 -11.93
C HIS A 92 2.75 -1.63 -13.45
N ALA A 93 2.06 -2.56 -14.11
CA ALA A 93 2.14 -2.79 -15.55
C ALA A 93 1.61 -1.65 -16.44
N ALA A 94 1.12 -0.54 -15.89
CA ALA A 94 0.83 0.65 -16.68
C ALA A 94 2.09 1.17 -17.39
N ASP A 95 3.26 0.99 -16.80
CA ASP A 95 4.56 1.35 -17.41
C ASP A 95 4.92 0.56 -18.69
N ASN A 96 4.12 -0.46 -19.02
CA ASN A 96 4.28 -1.26 -20.24
C ASN A 96 3.63 -0.62 -21.47
N ALA A 97 2.67 0.28 -21.26
CA ALA A 97 1.84 0.82 -22.33
C ALA A 97 2.64 1.70 -23.33
N PHE A 98 2.05 1.90 -24.51
CA PHE A 98 2.36 2.97 -25.45
C PHE A 98 3.84 3.20 -25.73
N ARG A 99 4.58 2.14 -26.06
CA ARG A 99 6.03 2.23 -26.32
C ARG A 99 6.41 3.31 -27.35
N ASN A 100 5.58 3.51 -28.37
CA ASN A 100 5.87 4.47 -29.44
C ASN A 100 5.41 5.90 -29.12
N TRP A 101 4.71 6.11 -28.01
CA TRP A 101 4.29 7.43 -27.55
C TRP A 101 5.38 8.05 -26.69
N LYS A 102 6.15 8.95 -27.29
CA LYS A 102 7.33 9.54 -26.66
C LYS A 102 6.98 10.23 -25.33
N GLU A 103 5.96 11.07 -25.32
CA GLU A 103 5.53 11.87 -24.18
C GLU A 103 5.08 10.96 -23.02
N TYR A 104 4.40 9.85 -23.31
CA TYR A 104 4.08 8.85 -22.29
C TYR A 104 5.32 8.23 -21.65
N ASN A 105 6.33 7.87 -22.46
CA ASN A 105 7.58 7.30 -21.94
C ASN A 105 8.40 8.32 -21.13
N GLU A 106 8.32 9.61 -21.47
CA GLU A 106 8.88 10.70 -20.65
C GLU A 106 8.12 10.84 -19.32
N MET A 107 6.80 10.64 -19.29
CA MET A 107 5.98 10.71 -18.08
C MET A 107 6.21 9.53 -17.12
N ILE A 108 6.27 8.28 -17.61
CA ILE A 108 6.51 7.11 -16.75
C ILE A 108 7.98 7.00 -16.32
N GLY A 109 8.90 7.62 -17.08
CA GLY A 109 10.33 7.66 -16.85
C GLY A 109 11.06 6.35 -17.16
N LEU A 110 10.54 5.23 -16.65
CA LEU A 110 10.98 3.86 -16.95
C LEU A 110 9.76 3.01 -17.28
N GLY A 111 9.92 2.02 -18.15
CA GLY A 111 8.93 1.01 -18.44
C GLY A 111 9.57 -0.29 -18.91
N GLY A 112 8.76 -1.30 -19.19
CA GLY A 112 9.26 -2.61 -19.61
C GLY A 112 8.40 -3.27 -20.67
N TRP A 113 8.79 -4.50 -21.02
CA TRP A 113 8.12 -5.36 -22.00
C TRP A 113 7.89 -4.63 -23.34
N GLY A 114 6.98 -5.13 -24.19
CA GLY A 114 6.70 -4.51 -25.50
C GLY A 114 7.92 -4.43 -26.43
N ASP A 115 8.85 -5.38 -26.31
CA ASP A 115 10.15 -5.40 -27.00
C ASP A 115 11.07 -4.19 -26.72
N ARG A 116 10.85 -3.49 -25.59
CA ARG A 116 11.78 -2.47 -25.10
C ARG A 116 13.18 -3.05 -24.92
N ASN A 117 14.19 -2.25 -25.23
CA ASN A 117 15.61 -2.61 -25.15
C ASN A 117 16.46 -1.34 -25.05
N GLU A 118 17.77 -1.43 -25.31
CA GLU A 118 18.68 -0.28 -25.22
C GLU A 118 18.30 0.94 -26.06
N ALA A 119 17.50 0.78 -27.11
CA ALA A 119 17.00 1.89 -27.91
C ALA A 119 16.01 2.79 -27.16
N ASP A 120 15.36 2.26 -26.12
CA ASP A 120 14.32 2.96 -25.36
C ASP A 120 14.87 3.78 -24.19
N GLY A 121 16.18 3.69 -23.92
CA GLY A 121 16.87 4.45 -22.87
C GLY A 121 17.67 3.56 -21.91
N PRO A 122 18.44 4.15 -20.98
CA PRO A 122 19.27 3.40 -20.05
C PRO A 122 18.45 2.65 -18.98
N TYR A 123 19.08 1.69 -18.31
CA TYR A 123 18.62 1.27 -16.98
C TYR A 123 18.93 2.37 -15.96
N VAL A 124 18.14 2.42 -14.88
CA VAL A 124 18.46 3.23 -13.69
C VAL A 124 18.80 2.27 -12.56
N ARG A 125 20.01 2.38 -12.02
CA ARG A 125 20.55 1.49 -10.96
C ARG A 125 20.94 2.30 -9.74
N TRP A 126 20.92 1.67 -8.57
CA TRP A 126 21.57 2.21 -7.37
C TRP A 126 22.88 1.47 -7.11
N ARG A 127 24.01 2.17 -7.24
CA ARG A 127 25.35 1.61 -7.03
C ARG A 127 26.17 2.61 -6.20
N ASP A 128 26.90 2.11 -5.23
CA ASP A 128 27.83 2.92 -4.40
C ASP A 128 27.24 4.19 -3.76
N GLY A 129 25.92 4.18 -3.46
CA GLY A 129 25.23 5.29 -2.79
C GLY A 129 24.64 6.34 -3.73
N GLU A 130 24.66 6.11 -5.05
CA GLU A 130 24.14 7.04 -6.04
C GLU A 130 23.35 6.34 -7.15
N ILE A 131 22.60 7.14 -7.92
CA ILE A 131 21.86 6.69 -9.10
C ILE A 131 22.78 6.69 -10.32
N VAL A 132 22.81 5.56 -11.02
CA VAL A 132 23.60 5.35 -12.23
C VAL A 132 22.68 5.05 -13.42
N LYS A 133 22.80 5.84 -14.49
CA LYS A 133 22.21 5.52 -15.81
C LYS A 133 23.11 4.53 -16.54
N ASP A 134 22.68 3.28 -16.66
CA ASP A 134 23.46 2.20 -17.29
C ASP A 134 22.96 1.92 -18.71
N SER A 135 23.78 2.26 -19.70
CA SER A 135 23.46 2.10 -21.13
C SER A 135 23.93 0.77 -21.73
N THR A 136 24.38 -0.18 -20.91
CA THR A 136 24.76 -1.53 -21.37
C THR A 136 23.61 -2.15 -22.15
N ARG A 137 23.88 -2.82 -23.28
CA ARG A 137 22.84 -3.41 -24.15
C ARG A 137 22.04 -4.50 -23.43
N GLY A 138 20.74 -4.61 -23.71
CA GLY A 138 19.88 -5.62 -23.11
C GLY A 138 18.39 -5.28 -23.21
N ARG A 139 17.55 -6.24 -22.82
CA ARG A 139 16.09 -6.08 -22.77
C ARG A 139 15.65 -4.95 -21.84
N GLY A 140 14.44 -4.43 -22.06
CA GLY A 140 13.73 -3.53 -21.17
C GLY A 140 12.57 -4.28 -20.51
N GLY A 141 12.66 -4.50 -19.21
CA GLY A 141 11.67 -5.21 -18.40
C GLY A 141 11.94 -6.71 -18.26
N SER A 142 11.92 -7.15 -17.00
CA SER A 142 11.90 -8.54 -16.56
C SER A 142 11.44 -8.60 -15.10
N HIS A 143 11.21 -9.79 -14.58
CA HIS A 143 11.11 -10.02 -13.14
C HIS A 143 11.46 -11.47 -12.83
N GLY A 144 11.84 -11.71 -11.58
CA GLY A 144 12.01 -13.05 -11.04
C GLY A 144 10.69 -13.70 -10.61
N ALA A 145 10.79 -14.84 -9.92
CA ALA A 145 9.63 -15.44 -9.27
C ALA A 145 9.05 -14.52 -8.19
N GLN A 146 7.73 -14.57 -7.98
CA GLN A 146 7.08 -13.78 -6.93
C GLN A 146 7.62 -14.15 -5.54
N HIS A 147 8.00 -13.15 -4.76
CA HIS A 147 8.51 -13.32 -3.39
C HIS A 147 8.35 -12.02 -2.59
N ALA A 148 8.40 -12.11 -1.27
CA ALA A 148 8.54 -10.92 -0.43
C ALA A 148 9.97 -10.38 -0.55
N PHE A 149 10.12 -9.06 -0.62
CA PHE A 149 11.42 -8.42 -0.77
C PHE A 149 11.53 -7.12 0.02
N ARG A 150 12.77 -6.77 0.37
CA ARG A 150 13.04 -5.58 1.15
C ARG A 150 13.11 -4.36 0.24
N VAL A 151 12.20 -3.42 0.47
CA VAL A 151 12.27 -2.07 -0.10
C VAL A 151 13.17 -1.22 0.78
N THR A 152 14.08 -0.49 0.15
CA THR A 152 15.07 0.38 0.80
C THR A 152 14.85 1.82 0.34
N THR A 153 14.56 2.70 1.29
CA THR A 153 14.34 4.12 1.07
C THR A 153 15.65 4.80 0.65
N ARG A 154 15.58 5.62 -0.40
CA ARG A 154 16.72 6.39 -0.93
C ARG A 154 16.56 7.90 -0.73
N GLU A 155 15.32 8.37 -0.66
CA GLU A 155 14.99 9.79 -0.45
C GLU A 155 14.13 9.98 0.81
N PRO A 156 14.69 9.86 2.03
CA PRO A 156 13.91 9.84 3.27
C PRO A 156 13.22 11.18 3.59
N GLU A 157 13.65 12.28 2.99
CA GLU A 157 13.04 13.61 3.20
C GLU A 157 11.95 13.95 2.18
N HIS A 158 11.79 13.16 1.11
CA HIS A 158 10.71 13.37 0.15
C HIS A 158 9.34 13.21 0.85
N PRO A 159 8.32 14.05 0.60
CA PRO A 159 7.04 14.00 1.30
C PRO A 159 6.41 12.60 1.39
N ILE A 160 6.46 11.83 0.29
CA ILE A 160 5.97 10.45 0.20
C ILE A 160 6.68 9.51 1.18
N MET A 161 8.00 9.68 1.35
CA MET A 161 8.85 8.79 2.14
C MET A 161 9.07 9.29 3.57
N LYS A 162 8.77 10.56 3.84
CA LYS A 162 9.10 11.21 5.11
C LYS A 162 8.50 10.47 6.30
N GLY A 163 9.39 10.05 7.20
CA GLY A 163 9.10 9.28 8.41
C GLY A 163 8.97 7.76 8.21
N LEU A 164 8.91 7.26 6.97
CA LEU A 164 8.93 5.81 6.70
C LEU A 164 10.30 5.24 7.11
N PRO A 165 10.37 3.95 7.49
CA PRO A 165 11.64 3.32 7.86
C PRO A 165 12.63 3.30 6.68
N GLU A 166 13.92 3.25 7.01
CA GLU A 166 15.01 3.12 6.02
C GLU A 166 14.82 1.87 5.13
N ALA A 167 14.29 0.79 5.71
CA ALA A 167 13.91 -0.39 4.96
C ALA A 167 12.69 -1.10 5.56
N TRP A 168 11.88 -1.70 4.69
CA TRP A 168 10.67 -2.42 5.07
C TRP A 168 10.44 -3.62 4.15
N LEU A 169 9.77 -4.65 4.68
CA LEU A 169 9.48 -5.87 3.94
C LEU A 169 8.15 -5.72 3.19
N HIS A 170 8.24 -5.64 1.86
CA HIS A 170 7.08 -5.75 0.99
C HIS A 170 6.63 -7.20 0.91
N ALA A 171 5.31 -7.41 0.84
CA ALA A 171 4.74 -8.74 0.75
C ALA A 171 5.09 -9.42 -0.59
N GLN A 172 4.66 -10.68 -0.74
CA GLN A 172 4.84 -11.43 -1.98
C GLN A 172 4.34 -10.66 -3.21
N ASP A 173 5.25 -10.35 -4.13
CA ASP A 173 5.00 -9.57 -5.33
C ASP A 173 6.02 -9.88 -6.43
N GLU A 174 5.83 -9.32 -7.62
CA GLU A 174 6.81 -9.29 -8.70
C GLU A 174 7.79 -8.13 -8.50
N LEU A 175 9.07 -8.45 -8.30
CA LEU A 175 10.12 -7.43 -8.30
C LEU A 175 10.54 -7.13 -9.74
N TYR A 176 9.96 -6.09 -10.33
CA TYR A 176 10.33 -5.61 -11.65
C TYR A 176 11.83 -5.28 -11.70
N SER A 177 12.46 -5.66 -12.81
CA SER A 177 13.90 -5.58 -13.04
C SER A 177 14.16 -5.11 -14.46
N GLU A 178 15.33 -4.51 -14.69
CA GLU A 178 15.79 -4.11 -16.03
C GLU A 178 14.82 -3.16 -16.76
N LEU A 179 14.00 -2.37 -16.06
CA LEU A 179 13.16 -1.35 -16.70
C LEU A 179 14.02 -0.31 -17.40
N ARG A 180 13.54 0.19 -18.54
CA ARG A 180 14.20 1.18 -19.38
C ARG A 180 13.27 2.30 -19.77
N GLY A 181 13.85 3.48 -19.96
CA GLY A 181 13.13 4.63 -20.46
C GLY A 181 14.05 5.85 -20.49
N PRO A 182 13.52 7.02 -20.87
CA PRO A 182 14.28 8.27 -20.90
C PRO A 182 14.94 8.59 -19.55
N ALA A 183 14.27 8.25 -18.44
CA ALA A 183 14.71 8.55 -17.07
C ALA A 183 15.10 10.04 -16.88
N GLU A 184 14.32 10.94 -17.48
CA GLU A 184 14.49 12.39 -17.36
C GLU A 184 13.59 12.93 -16.24
N ASN A 185 14.09 13.90 -15.47
CA ASN A 185 13.41 14.47 -14.29
C ASN A 185 12.88 13.41 -13.29
N LEU A 186 13.57 12.28 -13.22
CA LEU A 186 13.21 11.14 -12.39
C LEU A 186 13.97 11.20 -11.06
N THR A 187 13.26 10.97 -9.96
CA THR A 187 13.84 10.77 -8.63
C THR A 187 13.47 9.37 -8.13
N VAL A 188 14.46 8.56 -7.78
CA VAL A 188 14.24 7.24 -7.19
C VAL A 188 14.01 7.38 -5.70
N LEU A 189 12.78 7.14 -5.25
CA LEU A 189 12.42 7.24 -3.84
C LEU A 189 12.84 5.99 -3.05
N ALA A 190 12.73 4.82 -3.69
CA ALA A 190 13.08 3.55 -3.08
C ALA A 190 13.54 2.51 -4.13
N THR A 191 14.38 1.59 -3.68
CA THR A 191 14.88 0.46 -4.48
C THR A 191 14.69 -0.86 -3.74
N ALA A 192 14.70 -1.99 -4.45
CA ALA A 192 14.79 -3.31 -3.86
C ALA A 192 15.91 -4.13 -4.51
N TRP A 193 16.54 -5.02 -3.75
CA TRP A 193 17.60 -5.89 -4.26
C TRP A 193 17.00 -7.09 -5.00
N ALA A 194 17.28 -7.20 -6.29
CA ALA A 194 16.78 -8.28 -7.14
C ALA A 194 17.64 -9.54 -6.98
N ASP A 195 17.29 -10.40 -6.02
CA ASP A 195 18.04 -11.61 -5.69
C ASP A 195 18.13 -12.59 -6.89
N SER A 196 19.36 -12.90 -7.33
CA SER A 196 19.62 -13.88 -8.38
C SER A 196 19.06 -15.28 -8.09
N ALA A 197 18.96 -15.68 -6.81
CA ALA A 197 18.35 -16.95 -6.42
C ALA A 197 16.84 -16.98 -6.66
N LYS A 198 16.22 -15.82 -6.86
CA LYS A 198 14.82 -15.63 -7.27
C LYS A 198 14.67 -15.31 -8.76
N GLY A 199 15.77 -15.33 -9.52
CA GLY A 199 15.80 -14.95 -10.94
C GLY A 199 15.96 -13.44 -11.17
N GLY A 200 16.37 -12.68 -10.15
CA GLY A 200 16.68 -11.25 -10.25
C GLY A 200 18.07 -10.97 -10.84
N THR A 201 18.37 -9.68 -11.00
CA THR A 201 19.56 -9.15 -11.69
C THR A 201 20.82 -9.05 -10.82
N ALA A 202 20.72 -9.31 -9.52
CA ALA A 202 21.74 -8.97 -8.52
C ALA A 202 22.10 -7.47 -8.55
N GLU A 203 21.08 -6.62 -8.69
CA GLU A 203 21.17 -5.17 -8.65
C GLU A 203 20.09 -4.60 -7.74
N HIS A 204 20.25 -3.34 -7.34
CA HIS A 204 19.16 -2.57 -6.76
C HIS A 204 18.30 -1.95 -7.87
N GLU A 205 17.06 -2.41 -7.97
CA GLU A 205 16.07 -1.96 -8.95
C GLU A 205 15.20 -0.86 -8.35
N PRO A 206 14.91 0.23 -9.06
CA PRO A 206 13.92 1.24 -8.64
C PRO A 206 12.54 0.61 -8.50
N VAL A 207 11.86 0.87 -7.38
CA VAL A 207 10.50 0.36 -7.14
C VAL A 207 9.47 1.45 -6.86
N LEU A 208 9.92 2.59 -6.33
CA LEU A 208 9.11 3.80 -6.14
C LEU A 208 9.88 4.98 -6.70
N MET A 209 9.24 5.76 -7.56
CA MET A 209 9.85 6.88 -8.28
C MET A 209 8.88 8.06 -8.36
N THR A 210 9.43 9.24 -8.56
CA THR A 210 8.68 10.40 -9.03
C THR A 210 9.25 10.91 -10.34
N ILE A 211 8.38 11.43 -11.19
CA ILE A 211 8.74 12.06 -12.46
C ILE A 211 8.03 13.41 -12.54
N GLN A 212 8.73 14.41 -13.09
CA GLN A 212 8.15 15.72 -13.39
C GLN A 212 8.03 15.90 -14.91
N TYR A 213 6.82 16.15 -15.39
CA TYR A 213 6.54 16.45 -16.80
C TYR A 213 5.76 17.76 -16.92
N GLY A 214 6.39 18.78 -17.50
CA GLY A 214 5.88 20.15 -17.40
C GLY A 214 5.68 20.55 -15.94
N GLN A 215 4.47 20.95 -15.56
CA GLN A 215 4.08 21.25 -14.17
C GLN A 215 3.49 20.05 -13.43
N GLY A 216 3.26 18.92 -14.11
CA GLY A 216 2.62 17.72 -13.56
C GLY A 216 3.53 16.88 -12.68
N ARG A 217 2.96 16.34 -11.61
CA ARG A 217 3.65 15.48 -10.64
C ARG A 217 3.21 14.05 -10.84
N ILE A 218 4.17 13.16 -11.06
CA ILE A 218 3.90 11.77 -11.38
C ILE A 218 4.53 10.90 -10.30
N PHE A 219 3.74 10.06 -9.65
CA PHE A 219 4.22 9.00 -8.77
C PHE A 219 4.16 7.67 -9.51
N HIS A 220 5.29 6.99 -9.62
CA HIS A 220 5.38 5.70 -10.29
C HIS A 220 5.76 4.62 -9.27
N THR A 221 4.84 3.68 -9.05
CA THR A 221 5.08 2.47 -8.26
C THR A 221 5.05 1.24 -9.16
N VAL A 222 6.13 0.44 -9.13
CA VAL A 222 6.16 -0.86 -9.83
C VAL A 222 5.53 -1.99 -8.99
N LEU A 223 5.18 -1.70 -7.73
CA LEU A 223 4.62 -2.65 -6.79
C LEU A 223 3.12 -2.88 -7.04
N GLY A 224 2.62 -4.00 -6.55
CA GLY A 224 1.19 -4.24 -6.37
C GLY A 224 0.58 -5.25 -7.33
N HIS A 225 1.27 -6.32 -7.73
CA HIS A 225 0.72 -7.31 -8.65
C HIS A 225 -0.66 -7.83 -8.20
N ALA A 226 -1.66 -7.67 -9.07
CA ALA A 226 -3.02 -8.10 -8.80
C ALA A 226 -3.23 -9.56 -9.21
N LEU A 227 -3.39 -10.44 -8.21
CA LEU A 227 -3.80 -11.82 -8.42
C LEU A 227 -5.32 -11.94 -8.74
N GLY A 228 -5.80 -13.18 -8.87
CA GLY A 228 -7.23 -13.50 -9.00
C GLY A 228 -7.96 -13.66 -7.66
N ASP A 229 -9.00 -14.50 -7.65
CA ASP A 229 -10.16 -14.47 -6.73
C ASP A 229 -9.93 -14.83 -5.23
N SER A 230 -8.80 -14.55 -4.59
CA SER A 230 -8.76 -14.80 -3.12
C SER A 230 -7.85 -13.92 -2.30
N ALA A 231 -6.59 -13.72 -2.69
CA ALA A 231 -5.66 -12.93 -1.93
C ALA A 231 -4.80 -12.11 -2.88
N HIS A 232 -4.61 -10.83 -2.56
CA HIS A 232 -3.74 -9.94 -3.31
C HIS A 232 -2.59 -9.51 -2.40
N PRO A 233 -1.65 -10.40 -2.03
CA PRO A 233 -0.66 -10.12 -0.99
C PRO A 233 0.12 -8.83 -1.25
N ALA A 234 0.45 -8.54 -2.51
CA ALA A 234 1.10 -7.30 -2.93
C ALA A 234 0.21 -6.07 -2.68
N MET A 235 -1.07 -6.12 -3.07
CA MET A 235 -2.01 -5.01 -2.90
C MET A 235 -2.55 -4.85 -1.47
N GLU A 236 -2.53 -5.93 -0.68
CA GLU A 236 -2.87 -5.94 0.74
C GLU A 236 -1.71 -5.46 1.61
N CYS A 237 -0.48 -5.42 1.07
CA CYS A 237 0.68 -4.97 1.84
C CYS A 237 0.47 -3.53 2.31
N VAL A 238 0.60 -3.30 3.62
CA VAL A 238 0.47 -1.96 4.20
C VAL A 238 1.50 -1.00 3.59
N GLY A 239 2.70 -1.48 3.27
CA GLY A 239 3.72 -0.69 2.60
C GLY A 239 3.28 -0.19 1.22
N PHE A 240 2.67 -1.05 0.41
CA PHE A 240 2.08 -0.66 -0.87
C PHE A 240 0.93 0.32 -0.71
N ILE A 241 -0.05 -0.01 0.15
CA ILE A 241 -1.24 0.84 0.36
C ILE A 241 -0.84 2.25 0.80
N VAL A 242 0.03 2.35 1.81
CA VAL A 242 0.48 3.63 2.36
C VAL A 242 1.27 4.44 1.34
N THR A 243 2.20 3.81 0.61
CA THR A 243 2.99 4.54 -0.41
C THR A 243 2.15 4.94 -1.61
N LEU A 244 1.15 4.15 -2.00
CA LEU A 244 0.16 4.51 -3.02
C LEU A 244 -0.69 5.71 -2.59
N GLN A 245 -1.24 5.69 -1.37
CA GLN A 245 -2.06 6.80 -0.86
C GLN A 245 -1.25 8.09 -0.70
N ARG A 246 -0.02 8.01 -0.16
CA ARG A 246 0.89 9.17 -0.03
C ARG A 246 1.35 9.68 -1.38
N GLY A 247 1.66 8.78 -2.31
CA GLY A 247 2.02 9.12 -3.69
C GLY A 247 0.89 9.79 -4.45
N ALA A 248 -0.34 9.31 -4.29
CA ALA A 248 -1.54 9.91 -4.85
C ALA A 248 -1.80 11.32 -4.29
N GLU A 249 -1.71 11.50 -2.97
CA GLU A 249 -1.84 12.81 -2.32
C GLU A 249 -0.77 13.80 -2.82
N TRP A 250 0.48 13.36 -2.88
CA TRP A 250 1.59 14.19 -3.36
C TRP A 250 1.43 14.54 -4.85
N ALA A 251 1.04 13.59 -5.70
CA ALA A 251 0.80 13.86 -7.11
C ALA A 251 -0.33 14.89 -7.27
N ALA A 252 -1.43 14.75 -6.52
CA ALA A 252 -2.57 15.68 -6.58
C ALA A 252 -2.26 17.08 -6.00
N THR A 253 -1.42 17.18 -4.96
CA THR A 253 -1.33 18.41 -4.14
C THR A 253 0.08 18.99 -3.98
N GLY A 254 1.12 18.18 -4.17
CA GLY A 254 2.51 18.50 -3.84
C GLY A 254 2.90 18.21 -2.38
N GLU A 255 1.95 17.86 -1.52
CA GLU A 255 2.15 17.65 -0.09
C GLU A 255 1.68 16.26 0.34
N VAL A 256 2.07 15.85 1.56
CA VAL A 256 1.58 14.63 2.20
C VAL A 256 1.21 14.94 3.64
N THR A 257 -0.07 14.79 3.98
CA THR A 257 -0.62 15.07 5.32
C THR A 257 -0.93 13.81 6.11
N GLN A 258 -0.86 12.64 5.47
CA GLN A 258 -1.13 11.35 6.09
C GLN A 258 -0.08 10.96 7.13
N GLU A 259 -0.56 10.54 8.30
CA GLU A 259 0.25 9.90 9.33
C GLU A 259 0.71 8.51 8.90
N ILE A 260 1.79 8.04 9.52
CA ILE A 260 2.32 6.69 9.27
C ILE A 260 1.60 5.74 10.21
N PRO A 261 0.96 4.68 9.70
CA PRO A 261 0.24 3.76 10.56
C PRO A 261 1.23 2.95 11.42
N VAL A 262 0.82 2.64 12.65
CA VAL A 262 1.65 1.95 13.66
C VAL A 262 2.07 0.54 13.24
N ASP A 263 1.37 -0.04 12.26
CA ASP A 263 1.59 -1.35 11.68
C ASP A 263 2.27 -1.29 10.31
N PHE A 264 2.90 -0.16 9.95
CA PHE A 264 3.75 -0.09 8.77
C PHE A 264 4.83 -1.20 8.81
N PRO A 265 5.10 -1.92 7.70
CA PRO A 265 6.00 -3.08 7.71
C PRO A 265 7.41 -2.71 8.19
N GLN A 266 8.02 -3.63 8.92
CA GLN A 266 9.39 -3.49 9.40
C GLN A 266 10.36 -4.20 8.46
N PHE A 267 11.66 -4.04 8.66
CA PHE A 267 12.69 -4.58 7.76
C PHE A 267 12.64 -6.11 7.54
N ASN A 268 12.00 -6.87 8.44
CA ASN A 268 11.92 -8.33 8.42
C ASN A 268 10.50 -8.89 8.63
N THR A 269 9.48 -8.03 8.72
CA THR A 269 8.11 -8.44 9.07
C THR A 269 7.13 -7.77 8.12
N GLU A 270 6.35 -8.57 7.40
CA GLU A 270 5.24 -8.10 6.57
C GLU A 270 4.10 -7.58 7.45
N SER A 271 3.35 -6.62 6.91
CA SER A 271 2.06 -6.22 7.45
C SER A 271 1.06 -6.12 6.30
N LYS A 272 -0.17 -6.57 6.54
CA LYS A 272 -1.22 -6.66 5.52
C LYS A 272 -2.54 -6.13 6.05
N TRP A 273 -3.30 -5.49 5.17
CA TRP A 273 -4.68 -5.09 5.37
C TRP A 273 -5.57 -5.88 4.38
N PRO A 274 -6.19 -7.00 4.82
CA PRO A 274 -6.95 -7.89 3.93
C PRO A 274 -8.17 -7.24 3.25
N LYS A 275 -8.62 -6.08 3.75
CA LYS A 275 -9.70 -5.27 3.15
C LYS A 275 -9.21 -3.93 2.63
N PHE A 276 -7.89 -3.83 2.41
CA PHE A 276 -7.20 -2.62 1.96
C PHE A 276 -7.40 -1.42 2.90
N ARG A 277 -7.67 -1.70 4.17
CA ARG A 277 -7.74 -0.79 5.31
C ARG A 277 -7.43 -1.55 6.61
N PRO A 278 -7.02 -0.86 7.68
CA PRO A 278 -7.00 -1.45 9.02
C PRO A 278 -8.37 -2.05 9.36
N LEU A 279 -8.35 -3.21 10.02
CA LEU A 279 -9.56 -3.79 10.58
C LEU A 279 -10.04 -2.96 11.78
N THR A 280 -11.36 -2.82 11.90
CA THR A 280 -11.96 -2.18 13.08
C THR A 280 -11.82 -3.10 14.30
N LEU A 281 -11.92 -2.52 15.50
CA LEU A 281 -11.89 -3.31 16.74
C LEU A 281 -13.00 -4.37 16.77
N ASP A 282 -14.21 -4.06 16.31
CA ASP A 282 -15.31 -5.01 16.24
C ASP A 282 -15.02 -6.17 15.27
N GLU A 283 -14.39 -5.91 14.13
CA GLU A 283 -13.96 -6.96 13.18
C GLU A 283 -12.88 -7.86 13.79
N LEU A 284 -11.88 -7.27 14.45
CA LEU A 284 -10.82 -8.02 15.13
C LEU A 284 -11.39 -8.88 16.25
N LEU A 285 -12.27 -8.31 17.09
CA LEU A 285 -12.92 -9.05 18.16
C LEU A 285 -13.84 -10.15 17.60
N ALA A 286 -14.48 -9.95 16.45
CA ALA A 286 -15.26 -11.01 15.78
C ALA A 286 -14.36 -12.17 15.33
N ASN A 287 -13.21 -11.88 14.70
CA ASN A 287 -12.23 -12.91 14.31
C ASN A 287 -11.74 -13.71 15.53
N LEU A 288 -11.45 -13.01 16.63
CA LEU A 288 -10.95 -13.61 17.86
C LEU A 288 -11.98 -14.45 18.62
N GLN A 289 -13.28 -14.43 18.27
CA GLN A 289 -14.27 -15.27 18.95
C GLN A 289 -13.92 -16.75 18.90
N HIS A 290 -13.30 -17.20 17.80
CA HIS A 290 -13.00 -18.61 17.57
C HIS A 290 -11.51 -18.97 17.66
N TYR A 291 -10.64 -18.00 17.96
CA TYR A 291 -9.18 -18.18 17.99
C TYR A 291 -8.76 -19.38 18.85
N GLN A 292 -7.94 -20.26 18.28
CA GLN A 292 -7.38 -21.44 18.93
C GLN A 292 -5.84 -21.41 18.97
N PRO A 293 -5.21 -22.15 19.89
CA PRO A 293 -3.78 -22.38 19.86
C PRO A 293 -3.35 -23.03 18.53
N GLY A 294 -2.44 -22.38 17.82
CA GLY A 294 -1.94 -22.83 16.50
C GLY A 294 -2.44 -21.99 15.33
N ASP A 295 -3.48 -21.18 15.52
CA ASP A 295 -3.91 -20.19 14.53
C ASP A 295 -2.85 -19.10 14.32
N SER A 296 -2.95 -18.39 13.20
CA SER A 296 -2.14 -17.19 12.96
C SER A 296 -2.34 -16.19 14.09
N ARG A 297 -1.24 -15.58 14.56
CA ARG A 297 -1.29 -14.52 15.58
C ARG A 297 -1.56 -13.14 15.00
N SER A 298 -1.85 -13.03 13.70
CA SER A 298 -2.08 -11.75 13.01
C SER A 298 -3.19 -10.92 13.67
N ASP A 299 -4.37 -11.49 13.92
CA ASP A 299 -5.48 -10.74 14.55
C ASP A 299 -5.14 -10.26 15.98
N LEU A 300 -4.33 -11.02 16.73
CA LEU A 300 -3.84 -10.60 18.05
C LEU A 300 -2.85 -9.44 17.94
N GLN A 301 -1.97 -9.49 16.93
CA GLN A 301 -1.02 -8.41 16.65
C GLN A 301 -1.75 -7.14 16.21
N ASP A 302 -2.76 -7.27 15.36
CA ASP A 302 -3.59 -6.17 14.88
C ASP A 302 -4.42 -5.55 16.01
N LEU A 303 -4.98 -6.38 16.90
CA LEU A 303 -5.59 -5.90 18.14
C LEU A 303 -4.61 -5.08 18.96
N THR A 304 -3.38 -5.56 19.12
CA THR A 304 -2.34 -4.84 19.89
C THR A 304 -1.97 -3.51 19.23
N ASN A 305 -1.88 -3.48 17.91
CA ASN A 305 -1.61 -2.26 17.15
C ASN A 305 -2.75 -1.25 17.30
N HIS A 306 -4.01 -1.70 17.23
CA HIS A 306 -5.18 -0.87 17.48
C HIS A 306 -5.17 -0.26 18.88
N LEU A 307 -4.79 -1.05 19.90
CA LEU A 307 -4.66 -0.58 21.28
C LEU A 307 -3.57 0.48 21.44
N ARG A 308 -2.41 0.27 20.80
CA ARG A 308 -1.32 1.28 20.82
C ARG A 308 -1.74 2.58 20.15
N ALA A 309 -2.47 2.52 19.04
CA ALA A 309 -2.98 3.72 18.36
C ALA A 309 -3.96 4.50 19.27
N ALA A 310 -4.84 3.80 19.99
CA ALA A 310 -5.78 4.42 20.92
C ALA A 310 -5.11 4.96 22.21
N ALA A 311 -3.91 4.48 22.57
CA ALA A 311 -3.28 4.78 23.86
C ALA A 311 -2.94 6.27 24.06
N ALA A 312 -2.82 7.04 22.97
CA ALA A 312 -2.56 8.48 23.03
C ALA A 312 -3.83 9.32 23.32
N ASP A 313 -5.03 8.73 23.26
CA ASP A 313 -6.31 9.41 23.41
C ASP A 313 -7.15 8.73 24.51
N ALA A 314 -7.37 9.44 25.61
CA ALA A 314 -8.08 8.89 26.76
C ALA A 314 -9.55 8.52 26.46
N GLU A 315 -10.22 9.23 25.55
CA GLU A 315 -11.60 8.92 25.16
C GLU A 315 -11.65 7.66 24.30
N GLN A 316 -10.73 7.54 23.34
CA GLN A 316 -10.60 6.33 22.53
C GLN A 316 -10.24 5.12 23.40
N LEU A 317 -9.26 5.25 24.30
CA LEU A 317 -8.83 4.18 25.18
C LEU A 317 -9.97 3.70 26.10
N ALA A 318 -10.78 4.61 26.63
CA ALA A 318 -11.96 4.26 27.42
C ALA A 318 -13.06 3.57 26.58
N SER A 319 -13.23 3.96 25.32
CA SER A 319 -14.14 3.29 24.38
C SER A 319 -13.67 1.85 24.09
N VAL A 320 -12.37 1.68 23.84
CA VAL A 320 -11.76 0.37 23.59
C VAL A 320 -11.88 -0.54 24.82
N GLU A 321 -11.59 -0.04 26.02
CA GLU A 321 -11.75 -0.79 27.27
C GLU A 321 -13.19 -1.36 27.40
N LYS A 322 -14.20 -0.54 27.13
CA LYS A 322 -15.61 -0.97 27.18
C LYS A 322 -15.90 -2.11 26.20
N GLN A 323 -15.32 -2.09 25.01
CA GLN A 323 -15.49 -3.14 24.00
C GLN A 323 -14.76 -4.43 24.40
N LEU A 324 -13.54 -4.33 24.94
CA LEU A 324 -12.81 -5.48 25.48
C LEU A 324 -13.56 -6.14 26.64
N ILE A 325 -14.10 -5.34 27.57
CA ILE A 325 -14.93 -5.83 28.67
C ILE A 325 -16.19 -6.53 28.14
N ARG A 326 -16.80 -6.02 27.06
CA ARG A 326 -17.95 -6.66 26.41
C ARG A 326 -17.55 -8.01 25.82
N PHE A 327 -16.41 -8.09 25.12
CA PHE A 327 -15.89 -9.34 24.58
C PHE A 327 -15.61 -10.37 25.69
N LEU A 328 -15.02 -9.96 26.82
CA LEU A 328 -14.76 -10.86 27.95
C LEU A 328 -16.03 -11.52 28.52
N LYS A 329 -17.20 -10.88 28.36
CA LYS A 329 -18.52 -11.42 28.76
C LYS A 329 -19.16 -12.34 27.70
N SER A 330 -18.60 -12.39 26.49
CA SER A 330 -19.12 -13.19 25.38
C SER A 330 -18.74 -14.67 25.47
N SER A 331 -19.14 -15.45 24.46
CA SER A 331 -18.72 -16.84 24.25
C SER A 331 -17.35 -16.98 23.56
N GLY A 332 -16.56 -15.91 23.44
CA GLY A 332 -15.22 -15.96 22.84
C GLY A 332 -14.29 -16.98 23.51
N SER A 333 -13.31 -17.45 22.73
CA SER A 333 -12.38 -18.51 23.15
C SER A 333 -11.59 -18.16 24.42
N VAL A 334 -11.14 -19.20 25.12
CA VAL A 334 -10.34 -19.05 26.34
C VAL A 334 -9.06 -18.27 26.05
N ASP A 335 -8.36 -18.60 24.96
CA ASP A 335 -7.11 -17.95 24.58
C ASP A 335 -7.30 -16.48 24.22
N ALA A 336 -8.36 -16.13 23.48
CA ALA A 336 -8.68 -14.74 23.19
C ALA A 336 -9.00 -13.96 24.47
N LYS A 337 -9.77 -14.55 25.39
CA LYS A 337 -10.07 -13.95 26.70
C LYS A 337 -8.82 -13.75 27.53
N ASN A 338 -7.93 -14.73 27.58
CA ASN A 338 -6.65 -14.62 28.29
C ASN A 338 -5.79 -13.52 27.66
N TYR A 339 -5.72 -13.42 26.32
CA TYR A 339 -5.01 -12.33 25.66
C TYR A 339 -5.58 -10.96 26.05
N ILE A 340 -6.89 -10.80 26.02
CA ILE A 340 -7.53 -9.53 26.39
C ILE A 340 -7.33 -9.19 27.88
N CYS A 341 -7.34 -10.19 28.78
CA CYS A 341 -6.95 -9.95 30.17
C CYS A 341 -5.53 -9.42 30.27
N LYS A 342 -4.58 -9.97 29.50
CA LYS A 342 -3.20 -9.47 29.43
C LYS A 342 -3.16 -8.03 28.94
N GLU A 343 -3.85 -7.69 27.85
CA GLU A 343 -3.88 -6.31 27.34
C GLU A 343 -4.50 -5.33 28.35
N LEU A 344 -5.61 -5.70 29.00
CA LEU A 344 -6.22 -4.90 30.08
C LEU A 344 -5.30 -4.74 31.29
N SER A 345 -4.33 -5.63 31.54
CA SER A 345 -3.36 -5.43 32.61
C SER A 345 -2.45 -4.22 32.39
N LEU A 346 -2.34 -3.73 31.16
CA LEU A 346 -1.47 -2.63 30.79
C LEU A 346 -2.13 -1.26 30.98
N PHE A 347 -3.45 -1.17 30.76
CA PHE A 347 -4.18 0.12 30.75
C PHE A 347 -5.58 0.08 31.36
N GLY A 348 -6.08 -1.10 31.74
CA GLY A 348 -7.43 -1.27 32.26
C GLY A 348 -7.66 -0.50 33.55
N THR A 349 -8.92 -0.15 33.77
CA THR A 349 -9.36 0.65 34.91
C THR A 349 -10.19 -0.20 35.88
N GLU A 350 -10.64 0.39 36.99
CA GLU A 350 -11.57 -0.27 37.92
C GLU A 350 -12.84 -0.80 37.23
N ALA A 351 -13.22 -0.25 36.07
CA ALA A 351 -14.37 -0.69 35.28
C ALA A 351 -14.25 -2.16 34.81
N ALA A 352 -13.04 -2.67 34.59
CA ALA A 352 -12.80 -4.04 34.17
C ALA A 352 -12.92 -5.06 35.33
N LEU A 353 -12.66 -4.63 36.57
CA LEU A 353 -12.54 -5.52 37.74
C LEU A 353 -13.75 -6.44 37.97
N PRO A 354 -15.02 -5.99 37.84
CA PRO A 354 -16.16 -6.89 38.03
C PRO A 354 -16.21 -8.05 37.02
N THR A 355 -15.70 -7.83 35.81
CA THR A 355 -15.66 -8.85 34.75
C THR A 355 -14.47 -9.78 34.95
N LEU A 356 -13.29 -9.24 35.27
CA LEU A 356 -12.10 -10.02 35.56
C LEU A 356 -12.29 -10.92 36.79
N LYS A 357 -12.91 -10.44 37.86
CA LYS A 357 -13.25 -11.25 39.06
C LYS A 357 -14.22 -12.41 38.76
N LYS A 358 -15.01 -12.33 37.68
CA LYS A 358 -15.84 -13.46 37.23
C LYS A 358 -14.99 -14.49 36.48
N LEU A 359 -14.09 -14.03 35.60
CA LEU A 359 -13.16 -14.90 34.87
C LEU A 359 -12.16 -15.60 35.79
N GLU A 360 -11.75 -14.96 36.89
CA GLU A 360 -10.89 -15.55 37.92
C GLU A 360 -11.45 -16.86 38.50
N LYS A 361 -12.77 -17.04 38.49
CA LYS A 361 -13.44 -18.24 39.04
C LYS A 361 -13.37 -19.45 38.12
N SER A 362 -12.96 -19.29 36.86
CA SER A 362 -12.81 -20.38 35.90
C SER A 362 -11.35 -20.78 35.80
N GLU A 363 -11.04 -22.06 35.98
CA GLU A 363 -9.69 -22.62 35.92
C GLU A 363 -8.95 -22.21 34.63
N ALA A 364 -9.66 -22.19 33.49
CA ALA A 364 -9.10 -21.89 32.18
C ALA A 364 -8.66 -20.42 31.99
N THR A 365 -9.25 -19.48 32.74
CA THR A 365 -8.93 -18.04 32.65
C THR A 365 -8.36 -17.45 33.93
N GLN A 366 -8.27 -18.25 35.00
CA GLN A 366 -7.95 -17.79 36.36
C GLN A 366 -6.62 -17.06 36.44
N ALA A 367 -5.56 -17.66 35.89
CA ALA A 367 -4.21 -17.13 36.01
C ALA A 367 -4.09 -15.72 35.41
N MET A 368 -4.59 -15.53 34.19
CA MET A 368 -4.47 -14.26 33.49
C MET A 368 -5.45 -13.20 34.01
N ALA A 369 -6.64 -13.61 34.46
CA ALA A 369 -7.57 -12.71 35.13
C ALA A 369 -6.98 -12.16 36.45
N ARG A 370 -6.33 -13.01 37.27
CA ARG A 370 -5.64 -12.58 38.49
C ARG A 370 -4.53 -11.58 38.20
N PHE A 371 -3.66 -11.91 37.24
CA PHE A 371 -2.58 -11.04 36.82
C PHE A 371 -3.10 -9.64 36.41
N ALA A 372 -4.18 -9.59 35.63
CA ALA A 372 -4.80 -8.32 35.25
C ALA A 372 -5.39 -7.55 36.45
N ILE A 373 -6.07 -8.24 37.38
CA ILE A 373 -6.63 -7.62 38.59
C ILE A 373 -5.54 -7.00 39.46
N GLU A 374 -4.44 -7.72 39.70
CA GLU A 374 -3.30 -7.24 40.50
C GLU A 374 -2.70 -5.99 39.88
N ARG A 375 -2.38 -6.04 38.57
CA ARG A 375 -1.83 -4.91 37.82
C ARG A 375 -2.71 -3.67 37.84
N ILE A 376 -4.03 -3.83 37.66
CA ILE A 376 -4.97 -2.72 37.71
C ILE A 376 -5.04 -2.15 39.13
N SER A 377 -5.15 -3.00 40.16
CA SER A 377 -5.28 -2.55 41.55
C SER A 377 -4.04 -1.78 42.02
N ASP A 378 -2.84 -2.21 41.64
CA ASP A 378 -1.58 -1.53 41.96
C ASP A 378 -1.51 -0.12 41.36
N ASN A 379 -2.06 0.08 40.15
CA ASN A 379 -2.07 1.38 39.47
C ASN A 379 -2.97 2.43 40.18
N TYR A 380 -3.88 2.00 41.06
CA TYR A 380 -4.80 2.88 41.81
C TYR A 380 -4.59 2.85 43.33
N SER A 381 -3.59 2.10 43.82
CA SER A 381 -3.27 1.99 45.26
C SER A 381 -2.18 2.97 45.73
N ASN A 382 -1.69 3.83 44.83
CA ASN A 382 -0.80 4.98 45.10
C ASN A 382 -1.52 6.28 44.72
#